data_AF-A0A4R6Z7P5-F1
#
_entry.id   AF-A0A4R6Z7P5-F1
#
_cell.length_a   1.000
_cell.length_b   1.000
_cell.length_c   1.000
_cell.angle_alpha   90.00
_cell.angle_beta   90.00
_cell.angle_gamma   90.00
#
_symmetry.space_group_name_H-M   'P 1'
#
loop_
_entity.id
_entity.type
_entity.pdbx_description
1 polymer ?
#
loop_
_entity_poly.entity_id
_entity_poly.type
_entity_poly.pdbx_seq_one_letter_code
_entity_poly.pdbx_strand_id
1 'polypeptide(L)'
;MKASMLALALALFGTTAMAETTINLDVLAAESGLSVRQVGMLFGAHGAYPEFKASYVQVKRKFTQSVGQQRYEALLAAYKAQQEGRKVAAAVARQAASGS
;
A
#
# COMPACT_ATOMS: atom_id res chain seq x y z
N MET A 1 -19.06 -29.44 -41.14
CA MET A 1 -18.85 -30.37 -40.00
C MET A 1 -17.39 -30.37 -39.62
N LYS A 2 -17.08 -30.07 -38.34
CA LYS A 2 -15.95 -30.55 -37.51
C LYS A 2 -15.71 -29.55 -36.38
N ALA A 3 -16.50 -29.74 -35.32
CA ALA A 3 -16.22 -29.21 -34.01
C ALA A 3 -15.21 -30.13 -33.32
N SER A 4 -14.14 -29.57 -32.76
CA SER A 4 -13.34 -30.11 -31.66
C SER A 4 -12.52 -28.92 -31.12
N MET A 5 -13.04 -28.23 -30.10
CA MET A 5 -12.67 -28.41 -28.70
C MET A 5 -11.17 -28.21 -28.46
N LEU A 6 -10.79 -26.97 -28.09
CA LEU A 6 -9.71 -26.77 -27.14
C LEU A 6 -10.17 -25.76 -26.09
N ALA A 7 -10.96 -26.28 -25.16
CA ALA A 7 -11.11 -25.70 -23.85
C ALA A 7 -9.74 -25.81 -23.17
N LEU A 8 -8.96 -24.72 -23.19
CA LEU A 8 -7.87 -24.55 -22.25
C LEU A 8 -8.28 -23.45 -21.28
N ALA A 9 -9.07 -23.88 -20.30
CA ALA A 9 -9.27 -23.17 -19.06
C ALA A 9 -7.89 -22.93 -18.43
N LEU A 10 -7.36 -21.73 -18.65
CA LEU A 10 -6.15 -21.27 -17.99
C LEU A 10 -6.51 -20.90 -16.54
N ALA A 11 -6.75 -21.92 -15.74
CA ALA A 11 -6.75 -21.86 -14.30
C ALA A 11 -5.32 -21.59 -13.81
N LEU A 12 -4.91 -20.32 -13.83
CA LEU A 12 -3.70 -19.84 -13.15
C LEU A 12 -3.99 -18.64 -12.23
N PHE A 13 -5.19 -18.55 -11.65
CA PHE A 13 -5.41 -17.81 -10.41
C PHE A 13 -5.03 -18.71 -9.22
N GLY A 14 -3.81 -19.22 -9.26
CA GLY A 14 -3.25 -20.18 -8.32
C GLY A 14 -1.89 -19.72 -7.84
N THR A 15 -1.78 -18.45 -7.45
CA THR A 15 -0.77 -18.07 -6.48
C THR A 15 -1.47 -17.17 -5.49
N THR A 16 -1.92 -17.80 -4.40
CA THR A 16 -1.96 -17.15 -3.09
C THR A 16 -0.52 -16.76 -2.77
N ALA A 17 -0.03 -15.73 -3.45
CA ALA A 17 0.98 -14.90 -2.87
C ALA A 17 0.25 -14.31 -1.67
N MET A 18 0.42 -14.97 -0.52
CA MET A 18 0.70 -14.28 0.71
C MET A 18 1.97 -13.45 0.45
N ALA A 19 1.86 -12.50 -0.49
CA ALA A 19 2.72 -11.35 -0.51
C ALA A 19 2.45 -10.79 0.86
N GLU A 20 3.42 -10.99 1.74
CA GLU A 20 3.69 -10.08 2.82
C GLU A 20 3.46 -8.70 2.20
N THR A 21 2.27 -8.15 2.40
CA THR A 21 1.80 -6.97 1.65
C THR A 21 2.40 -5.79 2.39
N THR A 22 3.72 -5.82 2.48
CA THR A 22 4.56 -4.76 2.97
C THR A 22 4.42 -3.69 1.91
N ILE A 23 3.53 -2.74 2.19
CA ILE A 23 3.29 -1.59 1.34
C ILE A 23 4.64 -0.87 1.20
N ASN A 24 5.24 -0.97 0.02
CA ASN A 24 6.49 -0.29 -0.29
C ASN A 24 6.19 1.06 -0.94
N LEU A 25 6.62 2.14 -0.29
CA LEU A 25 6.40 3.51 -0.74
C LEU A 25 7.13 3.83 -2.05
N ASP A 26 8.27 3.17 -2.32
CA ASP A 26 9.03 3.32 -3.57
C ASP A 26 8.26 2.76 -4.78
N VAL A 27 7.59 1.62 -4.60
CA VAL A 27 6.75 1.01 -5.65
C VAL A 27 5.54 1.89 -5.93
N LEU A 28 4.88 2.39 -4.88
CA LEU A 28 3.75 3.31 -5.00
C LEU A 28 4.14 4.65 -5.65
N ALA A 29 5.36 5.14 -5.36
CA ALA A 29 5.92 6.33 -5.99
C ALA A 29 6.12 6.13 -7.50
N ALA A 30 6.72 5.00 -7.88
CA ALA A 30 6.91 4.63 -9.28
C ALA A 30 5.57 4.47 -10.03
N GLU A 31 4.58 3.80 -9.42
CA GLU A 31 3.25 3.61 -10.02
C GLU A 31 2.46 4.91 -10.19
N SER A 32 2.60 5.85 -9.26
CA SER A 32 1.83 7.10 -9.26
C SER A 32 2.54 8.28 -9.93
N GLY A 33 3.83 8.12 -10.29
CA GLY A 33 4.67 9.21 -10.78
C GLY A 33 4.93 10.30 -9.73
N LEU A 34 4.73 9.99 -8.44
CA LEU A 34 4.97 10.89 -7.32
C LEU A 34 6.26 10.49 -6.59
N SER A 35 6.85 11.42 -5.85
CA SER A 35 8.01 11.10 -5.02
C SER A 35 7.62 10.25 -3.80
N VAL A 36 8.55 9.43 -3.31
CA VAL A 36 8.40 8.64 -2.07
C VAL A 36 7.97 9.52 -0.89
N ARG A 37 8.47 10.75 -0.82
CA ARG A 37 8.07 11.74 0.18
C ARG A 37 6.59 12.14 0.05
N GLN A 38 6.11 12.40 -1.18
CA GLN A 38 4.70 12.70 -1.47
C GLN A 38 3.76 11.55 -1.14
N VAL A 39 4.17 10.33 -1.48
CA VAL A 39 3.44 9.11 -1.15
C VAL A 39 3.41 8.89 0.37
N GLY A 40 4.55 9.02 1.07
CA GLY A 40 4.60 8.92 2.53
C GLY A 40 3.71 9.93 3.26
N MET A 41 3.53 11.13 2.69
CA MET A 41 2.58 12.11 3.22
C MET A 41 1.13 11.65 3.11
N LEU A 42 0.73 11.06 1.97
CA LEU A 42 -0.63 10.53 1.77
C LEU A 42 -1.02 9.48 2.80
N PHE A 43 -0.07 8.62 3.17
CA PHE A 43 -0.36 7.44 3.98
C PHE A 43 -0.17 7.63 5.50
N GLY A 44 0.45 8.71 5.98
CA GLY A 44 0.50 8.93 7.43
C GLY A 44 1.44 10.02 7.94
N ALA A 45 2.29 10.62 7.11
CA ALA A 45 3.23 11.63 7.59
C ALA A 45 2.64 13.07 7.64
N HIS A 46 1.31 13.23 7.70
CA HIS A 46 0.65 14.55 7.73
C HIS A 46 1.14 15.47 8.85
N GLY A 47 1.47 14.91 10.02
CA GLY A 47 2.00 15.68 11.15
C GLY A 47 3.47 16.08 10.99
N ALA A 48 4.22 15.40 10.13
CA ALA A 48 5.65 15.63 9.95
C ALA A 48 5.97 16.74 8.92
N TYR A 49 4.98 17.20 8.15
CA TYR A 49 5.19 18.14 7.04
C TYR A 49 4.11 19.24 7.01
N PRO A 50 4.15 20.22 7.94
CA PRO A 50 3.19 21.32 8.02
C PRO A 50 3.13 22.18 6.75
N GLU A 51 4.26 22.35 6.05
CA GLU A 51 4.39 23.10 4.80
C GLU A 51 3.67 22.42 3.62
N PHE A 52 3.37 21.12 3.72
CA PHE A 52 2.73 20.34 2.67
C PHE A 52 1.21 20.25 2.79
N LYS A 53 0.59 20.87 3.81
CA LYS A 53 -0.88 20.94 3.92
C LYS A 53 -1.53 21.60 2.71
N ALA A 54 -0.90 22.63 2.15
CA ALA A 54 -1.41 23.35 0.98
C ALA A 54 -1.40 22.47 -0.28
N SER A 55 -0.34 21.70 -0.48
CA SER A 55 -0.17 20.83 -1.66
C SER A 55 -0.81 19.46 -1.51
N TYR A 56 -1.21 19.07 -0.30
CA TYR A 56 -1.77 17.75 0.01
C TYR A 56 -2.99 17.41 -0.86
N VAL A 57 -3.94 18.34 -0.98
CA VAL A 57 -5.16 18.12 -1.77
C VAL A 57 -4.82 17.84 -3.23
N GLN A 58 -3.82 18.55 -3.77
CA GLN A 58 -3.40 18.40 -5.16
C GLN A 58 -2.65 17.07 -5.37
N VAL A 59 -1.77 16.69 -4.44
CA VAL A 59 -1.04 15.41 -4.47
C VAL A 59 -2.00 14.23 -4.33
N LYS A 60 -2.96 14.31 -3.40
CA LYS A 60 -4.01 13.30 -3.23
C LYS A 60 -4.81 13.13 -4.51
N ARG A 61 -5.25 14.25 -5.11
CA ARG A 61 -6.02 14.21 -6.36
C ARG A 61 -5.23 13.54 -7.49
N LYS A 62 -3.95 13.88 -7.67
CA LYS A 62 -3.09 13.24 -8.69
C LYS A 62 -2.90 11.75 -8.43
N PHE A 63 -2.65 11.36 -7.18
CA PHE A 63 -2.51 9.97 -6.81
C PHE A 63 -3.81 9.19 -7.08
N THR A 64 -4.95 9.70 -6.62
CA THR A 64 -6.27 9.09 -6.84
C THR A 64 -6.63 9.01 -8.32
N GLN A 65 -6.26 9.99 -9.14
CA GLN A 65 -6.45 9.95 -10.59
C GLN A 65 -5.58 8.89 -11.28
N SER A 66 -4.38 8.62 -10.77
CA SER A 66 -3.46 7.61 -11.31
C SER A 66 -3.91 6.19 -10.94
N VAL A 67 -4.11 5.91 -9.64
CA VAL A 67 -4.36 4.53 -9.17
C VAL A 67 -5.84 4.17 -9.06
N GLY A 68 -6.73 5.17 -9.09
CA GLY A 68 -8.16 5.00 -8.83
C GLY A 68 -8.51 5.10 -7.34
N GLN A 69 -9.70 5.63 -7.04
CA GLN A 69 -10.13 5.88 -5.66
C GLN A 69 -10.31 4.61 -4.83
N GLN A 70 -10.89 3.56 -5.42
CA GLN A 70 -11.07 2.27 -4.74
C GLN A 70 -9.73 1.63 -4.37
N ARG A 71 -8.72 1.72 -5.26
CA ARG A 71 -7.37 1.20 -5.00
C ARG A 71 -6.65 2.03 -3.94
N TYR A 72 -6.82 3.35 -3.97
CA TYR A 72 -6.29 4.24 -2.92
C TYR A 72 -6.84 3.90 -1.53
N GLU A 73 -8.14 3.66 -1.39
CA GLU A 73 -8.74 3.30 -0.11
C GLU A 73 -8.26 1.94 0.41
N ALA A 74 -8.14 0.94 -0.48
CA ALA A 74 -7.58 -0.36 -0.15
C ALA A 74 -6.11 -0.25 0.33
N LEU A 75 -5.29 0.55 -0.37
CA LEU A 75 -3.90 0.82 0.01
C LEU A 75 -3.80 1.55 1.35
N LEU A 76 -4.70 2.50 1.61
CA LEU A 76 -4.74 3.23 2.87
C LEU A 76 -5.10 2.31 4.05
N ALA A 77 -6.07 1.41 3.86
CA ALA A 77 -6.45 0.42 4.86
C ALA A 77 -5.30 -0.57 5.14
N ALA A 78 -4.67 -1.10 4.09
CA ALA A 78 -3.52 -1.99 4.21
C ALA A 78 -2.33 -1.31 4.92
N TYR A 79 -2.04 -0.05 4.57
CA TYR A 79 -0.96 0.70 5.20
C TYR A 79 -1.21 0.96 6.70
N LYS A 80 -2.47 1.26 7.09
CA LYS A 80 -2.85 1.41 8.50
C LYS A 80 -2.69 0.10 9.26
N ALA A 81 -3.18 -1.01 8.72
CA ALA A 81 -3.04 -2.33 9.33
C ALA A 81 -1.55 -2.70 9.52
N GLN A 82 -0.69 -2.39 8.54
CA GLN A 82 0.75 -2.61 8.64
C GLN A 82 1.43 -1.71 9.70
N GLN A 83 1.00 -0.46 9.84
CA GLN A 83 1.49 0.46 10.88
C GLN A 83 1.10 -0.03 12.28
N GLU A 84 -0.13 -0.50 12.45
CA GLU A 84 -0.62 -1.05 13.72
C GLU A 84 0.12 -2.34 14.08
N GLY A 85 0.29 -3.26 13.13
CA GLY A 85 1.10 -4.47 13.33
C GLY A 85 2.55 -4.16 13.75
N ARG A 86 3.18 -3.14 13.13
CA ARG A 86 4.52 -2.68 13.53
C ARG A 86 4.56 -2.10 14.94
N LYS A 87 3.55 -1.34 15.37
CA LYS A 87 3.48 -0.79 16.73
C LYS A 87 3.38 -1.89 17.78
N VAL A 88 2.55 -2.91 17.52
CA VAL A 88 2.40 -4.07 18.40
C VAL A 88 3.71 -4.85 18.49
N ALA A 89 4.35 -5.16 17.36
CA ALA A 89 5.65 -5.84 17.34
C ALA A 89 6.74 -5.05 18.11
N ALA A 90 6.78 -3.72 17.96
CA ALA A 90 7.73 -2.87 18.69
C ALA A 90 7.43 -2.80 20.20
N ALA A 91 6.16 -2.86 20.61
CA ALA A 91 5.79 -2.91 22.02
C ALA A 91 6.21 -4.24 22.66
N VAL A 92 5.96 -5.36 21.98
CA VAL A 92 6.37 -6.70 22.43
C VAL A 92 7.90 -6.80 22.55
N ALA A 93 8.64 -6.28 21.56
CA ALA A 93 10.11 -6.27 21.62
C ALA A 93 10.65 -5.45 22.80
N ARG A 94 10.05 -4.30 23.10
CA ARG A 94 10.42 -3.48 24.27
C ARG A 94 10.13 -4.21 25.58
N GLN A 95 8.99 -4.89 25.65
CA GLN A 95 8.58 -5.62 26.85
C GLN A 95 9.48 -6.83 27.12
N ALA A 96 9.98 -7.50 26.07
CA ALA A 96 10.99 -8.55 26.17
C ALA A 96 12.36 -8.01 26.64
N ALA A 97 12.74 -6.79 26.25
CA ALA A 97 14.01 -6.16 26.64
C ALA A 97 13.99 -5.60 28.08
N SER A 98 12.82 -5.27 28.64
CA SER A 98 12.68 -4.77 30.01
C SER A 98 12.53 -5.86 31.08
N GLY A 99 12.50 -7.13 30.67
CA GLY A 99 12.27 -8.28 31.56
C GLY A 99 13.53 -9.10 31.87
N SER A 100 14.72 -8.52 31.77
CA SER A 100 16.00 -9.17 32.13
C SER A 100 16.61 -8.57 33.39
#